data_AF-A0A7W1FAN9-F1
#
_entry.id   AF-A0A7W1FAN9-F1
#
_cell.length_a   1.000
_cell.length_b   1.000
_cell.length_c   1.000
_cell.angle_alpha   90.00
_cell.angle_beta   90.00
_cell.angle_gamma   90.00
#
_symmetry.space_group_name_H-M   'P 1'
#
loop_
_entity.id
_entity.type
_entity.pdbx_description
1 polymer ?
#
loop_
_entity_poly.entity_id
_entity_poly.type
_entity_poly.pdbx_seq_one_letter_code
_entity_poly.pdbx_strand_id
1 'polypeptide(L)' 'MARRIDSYGNIAQVFSTYQSFHKADDKKPFARGINSFQLLNDGKRWWVMTIYWQGETAETPIPKKYLKSKN' A
#
# COMPACT_ATOMS: atom_id res chain seq x y z
N MET A 1 0.18 7.61 -6.78
CA MET A 1 0.18 6.44 -5.88
C MET A 1 1.20 5.46 -6.41
N ALA A 2 2.05 4.91 -5.56
CA ALA A 2 3.03 3.89 -5.95
C ALA A 2 2.69 2.53 -5.37
N ARG A 3 3.11 1.49 -6.08
CA ARG A 3 3.09 0.09 -5.62
C ARG A 3 4.49 -0.48 -5.84
N ARG A 4 5.06 -1.09 -4.79
CA ARG A 4 6.31 -1.83 -4.88
C ARG A 4 6.04 -3.26 -4.45
N ILE A 5 6.36 -4.19 -5.33
CA ILE A 5 6.17 -5.63 -5.13
C ILE A 5 7.55 -6.25 -5.11
N ASP A 6 7.80 -7.06 -4.10
CA ASP A 6 8.90 -8.02 -4.07
C ASP A 6 8.30 -9.41 -3.92
N SER A 7 8.70 -10.35 -4.76
CA SER A 7 8.07 -11.67 -4.85
C SER A 7 9.13 -12.75 -5.03
N TYR A 8 8.95 -13.85 -4.30
CA TYR A 8 9.78 -15.03 -4.42
C TYR A 8 8.92 -16.29 -4.32
N GLY A 9 8.90 -17.08 -5.39
CA GLY A 9 8.01 -18.24 -5.50
C GLY A 9 6.55 -17.86 -5.23
N ASN A 10 5.97 -18.46 -4.20
CA ASN A 10 4.56 -18.29 -3.83
C ASN A 10 4.30 -17.18 -2.80
N ILE A 11 5.30 -16.37 -2.45
CA ILE A 11 5.11 -15.27 -1.49
C ILE A 11 5.36 -13.91 -2.15
N ALA A 12 4.68 -12.88 -1.64
CA ALA A 12 4.96 -11.50 -2.01
C ALA A 12 4.86 -10.55 -0.82
N GLN A 13 5.77 -9.57 -0.79
CA GLN A 13 5.74 -8.40 0.08
C GLN A 13 5.35 -7.20 -0.78
N VAL A 14 4.26 -6.51 -0.42
CA VAL A 14 3.74 -5.41 -1.21
C VAL A 14 3.60 -4.16 -0.36
N PHE A 15 4.26 -3.08 -0.77
CA PHE A 15 3.97 -1.74 -0.26
C PHE A 15 3.05 -1.00 -1.23
N SER A 16 1.95 -0.47 -0.71
CA SER A 16 0.96 0.29 -1.48
C SER A 16 0.62 1.60 -0.79
N THR A 17 0.71 2.70 -1.51
CA THR A 17 0.29 4.01 -0.99
C THR A 17 -1.22 4.14 -1.07
N TYR A 18 -1.87 4.45 0.06
CA TYR A 18 -3.32 4.64 0.13
C TYR A 18 -3.70 6.10 0.41
N GLN A 19 -4.95 6.41 0.07
CA GLN A 19 -5.65 7.63 0.45
C GLN A 19 -7.06 7.22 0.91
N SER A 20 -7.51 7.81 2.01
CA SER A 20 -8.83 7.58 2.60
C SER A 20 -9.69 8.83 2.44
N PHE A 21 -10.91 8.64 1.97
CA PHE A 21 -11.91 9.68 1.74
C PHE A 21 -13.17 9.31 2.51
N HIS A 22 -13.92 10.29 3.02
CA HIS A 22 -15.20 10.01 3.68
C HIS A 22 -16.31 9.80 2.64
N LYS A 23 -16.23 10.53 1.53
CA LYS A 23 -17.16 10.46 0.39
C LYS A 23 -16.41 10.35 -0.92
N ALA A 24 -17.09 9.83 -1.94
CA ALA A 24 -16.51 9.65 -3.28
C ALA A 24 -16.19 10.97 -3.99
N ASP A 25 -16.88 12.06 -3.65
CA ASP A 25 -16.73 13.39 -4.24
C ASP A 25 -15.74 14.30 -3.49
N ASP A 26 -15.19 13.83 -2.37
CA ASP A 26 -14.18 14.54 -1.59
C ASP A 26 -12.93 14.83 -2.45
N LYS A 27 -12.56 16.10 -2.57
CA LYS A 27 -11.40 16.52 -3.37
C LYS A 27 -10.05 16.26 -2.71
N LYS A 28 -10.04 16.04 -1.39
CA LYS A 28 -8.83 15.81 -0.59
C LYS A 28 -9.06 14.62 0.35
N PRO A 29 -8.07 13.74 0.52
CA PRO A 29 -8.17 12.66 1.48
C PRO A 29 -8.07 13.19 2.91
N PHE A 30 -8.77 12.56 3.85
CA PHE A 30 -8.64 12.84 5.29
C PHE A 30 -7.45 12.10 5.91
N ALA A 31 -7.01 10.99 5.29
CA ALA A 31 -5.81 10.26 5.70
C ALA A 31 -5.09 9.67 4.48
N ARG A 32 -3.78 9.48 4.58
CA ARG A 32 -2.97 8.75 3.62
C ARG A 32 -1.83 8.04 4.33
N GLY A 33 -1.23 7.06 3.67
CA GLY A 33 -0.12 6.31 4.25
C GLY A 33 0.33 5.18 3.33
N ILE A 34 1.05 4.23 3.90
CA ILE A 34 1.52 3.03 3.21
C ILE A 34 0.96 1.80 3.91
N ASN A 35 0.33 0.92 3.13
CA ASN A 35 0.02 -0.44 3.53
C ASN A 35 1.22 -1.35 3.21
N SER A 36 1.52 -2.26 4.12
CA SER A 36 2.48 -3.35 4.02
C SER A 36 1.72 -4.67 4.04
N PHE A 37 1.66 -5.34 2.89
CA PHE A 37 0.98 -6.63 2.74
C PHE A 37 1.98 -7.78 2.71
N GLN A 38 1.67 -8.83 3.46
CA GLN A 38 2.26 -10.15 3.26
C GLN A 38 1.24 -11.04 2.55
N LEU A 39 1.61 -11.56 1.39
CA LEU A 39 0.74 -12.36 0.54
C LEU A 39 1.30 -13.77 0.37
N LEU A 40 0.40 -14.76 0.32
CA LEU A 40 0.69 -16.16 0.00
C LEU A 40 -0.17 -16.59 -1.19
N ASN A 41 0.43 -17.21 -2.19
CA ASN A 41 -0.27 -17.91 -3.27
C ASN A 41 -0.30 -19.41 -2.97
N ASP A 42 -1.49 -19.98 -2.84
CA ASP A 42 -1.66 -21.43 -2.58
C ASP A 42 -1.57 -22.30 -3.85
N GLY A 43 -1.25 -21.70 -4.99
CA GLY A 43 -1.23 -22.33 -6.32
C GLY A 43 -2.53 -22.12 -7.11
N LYS A 44 -3.58 -21.58 -6.49
CA LYS A 44 -4.85 -21.23 -7.15
C LYS A 44 -5.15 -19.74 -7.04
N ARG A 45 -4.85 -19.13 -5.89
CA ARG A 45 -5.08 -17.69 -5.66
C ARG A 45 -4.15 -17.10 -4.61
N TRP A 46 -4.09 -15.78 -4.60
CA TRP A 46 -3.44 -14.99 -3.56
C TRP A 46 -4.34 -14.81 -2.34
N TRP A 47 -3.74 -14.97 -1.18
CA TRP A 47 -4.29 -14.71 0.14
C TRP A 47 -3.54 -13.59 0.82
N VAL A 48 -4.27 -12.69 1.49
CA VAL A 48 -3.66 -11.71 2.37
C VAL A 48 -3.45 -12.35 3.73
N MET A 49 -2.21 -12.55 4.12
CA MET A 49 -1.85 -13.17 5.40
C MET A 49 -1.73 -12.14 6.50
N THR A 50 -1.13 -11.00 6.17
CA THR A 50 -0.98 -9.87 7.09
C THR A 50 -1.17 -8.57 6.33
N ILE A 51 -1.83 -7.62 6.98
CA ILE A 51 -1.79 -6.22 6.59
C ILE A 51 -1.30 -5.43 7.81
N TYR A 52 -0.28 -4.61 7.60
CA TYR A 52 0.09 -3.56 8.53
C TYR A 52 0.12 -2.23 7.78
N TRP A 53 -0.07 -1.11 8.47
CA TRP A 53 -0.03 0.20 7.82
C TRP A 53 0.63 1.25 8.70
N GLN A 54 1.29 2.19 8.03
CA GLN A 54 1.81 3.40 8.64
C GLN A 54 1.06 4.59 8.03
N GLY A 55 0.34 5.32 8.87
CA GLY A 55 -0.26 6.61 8.50
C GLY A 55 0.82 7.67 8.34
N GLU A 56 0.62 8.57 7.38
CA GLU A 56 1.47 9.74 7.22
C GLU A 56 1.22 10.75 8.35
N THR A 57 2.30 11.31 8.90
CA THR A 57 2.26 12.48 9.79
C THR A 57 3.25 13.55 9.30
N ALA A 58 3.28 14.71 9.95
CA ALA A 58 4.27 15.73 9.64
C ALA A 58 5.72 15.26 9.91
N GLU A 59 5.89 14.43 10.94
CA GLU A 59 7.17 13.85 11.36
C GLU A 59 7.57 12.66 10.49
N THR A 60 6.57 11.93 9.97
CA THR A 60 6.78 10.75 9.12
C THR A 60 6.06 10.93 7.77
N PRO A 61 6.56 11.81 6.89
CA PRO A 61 5.97 12.03 5.57
C PRO A 61 6.15 10.80 4.67
N ILE A 62 5.23 10.57 3.74
CA ILE A 62 5.38 9.48 2.76
C ILE A 62 6.64 9.74 1.91
N PRO A 63 7.62 8.82 1.90
CA PRO A 63 8.84 9.02 1.13
C PRO A 63 8.53 9.25 -0.36
N LYS A 64 9.28 10.16 -1.00
CA LYS A 64 9.08 10.53 -2.42
C LYS A 64 8.98 9.35 -3.37
N LYS A 65 9.75 8.27 -3.11
CA LYS A 65 9.74 7.02 -3.88
C LYS A 65 8.38 6.30 -3.91
N TYR A 66 7.48 6.60 -2.97
CA TYR A 66 6.14 6.02 -2.90
C TYR A 66 5.03 6.97 -3.40
N LEU A 67 5.35 8.20 -3.82
CA LEU A 67 4.34 9.14 -4.30
C LEU A 67 3.96 8.92 -5.78
N LYS A 68 4.88 8.42 -6.60
CA LYS A 68 4.69 8.21 -8.05
C LYS A 68 4.78 6.74 -8.42
N SER A 69 3.82 6.24 -9.20
CA SER A 69 3.99 4.94 -9.87
C SER A 69 5.08 5.11 -10.92
N LYS A 70 6.00 4.14 -11.03
CA LYS A 70 6.68 3.94 -12.31
C LYS A 70 5.61 3.31 -13.22
N ASN A 71 5.31 3.99 -14.32
CA ASN A 71 4.57 3.37 -15.43
C ASN A 71 5.51 2.39 -16.13
#